data_AF-A0A8D8C350-F1
#
_entry.id   AF-A0A8D8C350-F1
#
_cell.length_a   1.000
_cell.length_b   1.000
_cell.length_c   1.000
_cell.angle_alpha   90.00
_cell.angle_beta   90.00
_cell.angle_gamma   90.00
#
_symmetry.space_group_name_H-M   'P 1'
#
loop_
_entity.id
_entity.type
_entity.pdbx_description
1 polymer ?
#
loop_
_entity_poly.entity_id
_entity_poly.type
_entity_poly.pdbx_seq_one_letter_code
_entity_poly.pdbx_strand_id
1 'polypeptide(L)'
;MHGRTSNHDGRSPNRPQLWRPQTTTTPTTTITNVAQTRARDIVLVGLAMALLLAANVESKAPDHYYGREIGRINSFGHGVQGRVYAVDESTLFVKGFAYDGSAPDAFFWVGNSPRPSPEGYIIPYPEEYTGREPPALGAHENSDIILKLPMGKRIRDIRWLSVWCRRFTVDFGEIFIPPGLEVPKPRVLPEFKRLAHGLRSSNISILDAKTFYIPNLHYDGAGPDAYFWVGNGSEPNIMGIKVPNEIGSLEPLRGYQGEDIEIQLPGNLTMYDIDWLAVWCVEYRHNFGHVYIPKDLDIPPALGQTKIAPPWWYKPTTSSTVPTVIAHGTTSKPKDVNCRELLPGKMNVKWAIVGEYVEIELNGRISEDQYMAFGISGKNGQPMMIGSDVVVAFYDKKQRRFRAEDYYISALSQCDGKHGVCPDERIGGKNDVEFVFGDRSHGVTTVKYRRLLQTNEPINDQAYPSDRQISVIAAVGPLNSQEEANAHNFRDVTADDIQINFSSKDDHTCKDALDSIRQEGGPDVWPTRVINGERNITAKIGPTGGKRGYTPLTGHPSWGIAWYLNDLLIPEVYVERGQTYTFLIEGGDDSTQPAKYHPFYITDSSEGGYGQLTDGQRR
;
A
#
# COMPACT_ATOMS: atom_id res chain seq x y z
N MET A 1 15.54 -55.32 -34.15
CA MET A 1 15.23 -56.25 -35.25
C MET A 1 14.25 -57.31 -34.74
N HIS A 2 13.30 -57.69 -35.61
CA HIS A 2 12.15 -58.61 -35.45
C HIS A 2 12.40 -59.89 -34.62
N GLY A 3 11.42 -60.59 -34.04
CA GLY A 3 9.96 -60.55 -34.15
C GLY A 3 9.34 -61.85 -33.59
N ARG A 4 8.04 -61.77 -33.24
CA ARG A 4 6.94 -62.78 -33.24
C ARG A 4 7.24 -64.13 -33.95
N THR A 5 6.71 -65.32 -33.64
CA THR A 5 5.42 -65.81 -33.08
C THR A 5 5.48 -67.37 -33.03
N SER A 6 4.86 -68.05 -32.05
CA SER A 6 3.64 -68.92 -32.12
C SER A 6 3.85 -70.45 -32.19
N ASN A 7 2.75 -71.16 -31.83
CA ASN A 7 2.38 -72.58 -32.06
C ASN A 7 2.79 -73.60 -30.96
N HIS A 8 2.06 -74.67 -30.62
CA HIS A 8 1.00 -75.47 -31.28
C HIS A 8 0.19 -76.25 -30.18
N ASP A 9 -1.14 -76.35 -30.29
CA ASP A 9 -1.98 -77.50 -30.71
C ASP A 9 -2.06 -78.77 -29.83
N GLY A 10 -3.31 -79.19 -29.57
CA GLY A 10 -3.78 -80.51 -30.02
C GLY A 10 -4.34 -81.50 -28.98
N ARG A 11 -5.66 -81.70 -29.02
CA ARG A 11 -6.38 -82.98 -29.35
C ARG A 11 -7.65 -83.27 -28.52
N SER A 12 -8.75 -83.39 -29.26
CA SER A 12 -9.98 -84.16 -28.94
C SER A 12 -9.74 -85.67 -29.24
N PRO A 13 -10.70 -86.63 -29.25
CA PRO A 13 -12.15 -86.59 -28.98
C PRO A 13 -12.71 -87.83 -28.20
N ASN A 14 -14.01 -87.83 -27.86
CA ASN A 14 -14.93 -88.96 -28.19
C ASN A 14 -16.42 -88.66 -27.85
N ARG A 15 -17.26 -89.13 -28.77
CA ARG A 15 -18.74 -89.10 -28.93
C ARG A 15 -19.36 -90.37 -28.27
N PRO A 16 -20.67 -90.75 -28.43
CA PRO A 16 -21.92 -90.01 -28.74
C PRO A 16 -23.20 -90.56 -28.01
N GLN A 17 -24.40 -90.09 -28.46
CA GLN A 17 -25.74 -90.73 -28.46
C GLN A 17 -26.64 -90.56 -27.20
N LEU A 18 -27.99 -90.41 -27.25
CA LEU A 18 -29.03 -90.48 -28.28
C LEU A 18 -30.36 -89.86 -27.74
N TRP A 19 -31.25 -89.46 -28.66
CA TRP A 19 -32.74 -89.41 -28.58
C TRP A 19 -33.53 -88.25 -27.92
N ARG A 20 -34.38 -87.64 -28.76
CA ARG A 20 -35.68 -86.95 -28.53
C ARG A 20 -36.82 -87.99 -28.75
N PRO A 21 -38.11 -87.83 -28.33
CA PRO A 21 -38.93 -86.61 -28.52
C PRO A 21 -40.15 -86.33 -27.58
N GLN A 22 -40.75 -85.12 -27.73
CA GLN A 22 -42.18 -84.70 -27.49
C GLN A 22 -42.75 -84.85 -26.05
N THR A 23 -43.66 -84.05 -25.47
CA THR A 23 -44.69 -83.08 -25.90
C THR A 23 -45.19 -82.29 -24.65
N THR A 24 -45.74 -81.09 -24.88
CA THR A 24 -46.72 -80.29 -24.11
C THR A 24 -47.26 -80.77 -22.74
N THR A 25 -47.28 -79.88 -21.74
CA THR A 25 -48.48 -79.42 -20.98
C THR A 25 -48.08 -78.38 -19.91
N THR A 26 -48.79 -77.26 -19.82
CA THR A 26 -48.86 -76.40 -18.62
C THR A 26 -49.77 -77.05 -17.57
N PRO A 27 -49.49 -76.88 -16.27
CA PRO A 27 -50.41 -76.02 -15.50
C PRO A 27 -49.74 -75.21 -14.37
N THR A 28 -50.51 -74.20 -13.96
CA THR A 28 -50.40 -73.27 -12.83
C THR A 28 -50.02 -73.93 -11.50
N THR A 29 -49.19 -73.28 -10.67
CA THR A 29 -49.15 -73.57 -9.22
C THR A 29 -48.85 -72.32 -8.40
N THR A 30 -49.70 -72.12 -7.40
CA THR A 30 -49.71 -71.06 -6.40
C THR A 30 -48.73 -71.39 -5.25
N ILE A 31 -47.88 -70.42 -4.93
CA ILE A 31 -47.32 -69.99 -3.64
C ILE A 31 -47.41 -70.96 -2.43
N THR A 32 -46.26 -71.30 -1.83
CA THR A 32 -46.02 -71.15 -0.37
C THR A 32 -44.52 -71.21 -0.04
N ASN A 33 -44.14 -70.36 0.92
CA ASN A 33 -42.79 -69.95 1.31
C ASN A 33 -42.06 -70.97 2.19
N VAL A 34 -40.74 -71.11 1.98
CA VAL A 34 -39.74 -71.08 3.08
C VAL A 34 -38.44 -70.46 2.54
N ALA A 35 -38.22 -69.17 2.79
CA ALA A 35 -36.91 -68.53 2.72
C ALA A 35 -36.82 -67.42 3.77
N GLN A 36 -36.85 -67.82 5.04
CA GLN A 36 -36.30 -67.03 6.14
C GLN A 36 -34.77 -67.13 6.06
N THR A 37 -34.14 -66.09 5.50
CA THR A 37 -32.80 -65.54 5.80
C THR A 37 -32.22 -64.90 4.54
N ARG A 38 -32.71 -63.71 4.12
CA ARG A 38 -31.99 -62.71 3.28
C ARG A 38 -32.74 -61.36 3.19
N ALA A 39 -33.35 -60.90 4.30
CA ALA A 39 -34.03 -59.59 4.30
C ALA A 39 -33.44 -58.59 5.30
N ARG A 40 -32.69 -59.04 6.32
CA ARG A 40 -32.02 -58.13 7.27
C ARG A 40 -30.70 -57.59 6.74
N ASP A 41 -29.94 -58.39 5.98
CA ASP A 41 -28.65 -57.95 5.44
C ASP A 41 -28.79 -57.00 4.24
N ILE A 42 -29.87 -57.10 3.47
CA ILE A 42 -30.09 -56.20 2.32
C ILE A 42 -30.61 -54.82 2.78
N VAL A 43 -31.37 -54.77 3.87
CA VAL A 43 -31.82 -53.48 4.45
C VAL A 43 -30.69 -52.81 5.24
N LEU A 44 -29.84 -53.56 5.93
CA LEU A 44 -28.66 -52.99 6.62
C LEU A 44 -27.57 -52.54 5.64
N VAL A 45 -27.31 -53.27 4.54
CA VAL A 45 -26.39 -52.83 3.48
C VAL A 45 -26.99 -51.68 2.66
N GLY A 46 -28.30 -51.68 2.45
CA GLY A 46 -29.02 -50.57 1.79
C GLY A 46 -29.05 -49.29 2.62
N LEU A 47 -29.27 -49.38 3.95
CA LEU A 47 -29.18 -48.22 4.84
C LEU A 47 -27.73 -47.77 5.03
N ALA A 48 -26.77 -48.69 5.12
CA ALA A 48 -25.36 -48.34 5.22
C ALA A 48 -24.83 -47.68 3.94
N MET A 49 -25.25 -48.14 2.74
CA MET A 49 -24.94 -47.43 1.49
C MET A 49 -25.69 -46.12 1.34
N ALA A 50 -26.93 -46.00 1.83
CA ALA A 50 -27.64 -44.71 1.85
C ALA A 50 -27.04 -43.72 2.86
N LEU A 51 -26.50 -44.19 4.00
CA LEU A 51 -25.75 -43.38 4.97
C LEU A 51 -24.31 -43.07 4.50
N LEU A 52 -23.69 -43.94 3.71
CA LEU A 52 -22.40 -43.66 3.05
C LEU A 52 -22.53 -42.73 1.84
N LEU A 53 -23.69 -42.72 1.16
CA LEU A 53 -24.00 -41.74 0.10
C LEU A 53 -24.47 -40.39 0.64
N ALA A 54 -24.88 -40.30 1.92
CA ALA A 54 -25.17 -39.03 2.60
C ALA A 54 -23.92 -38.37 3.22
N ALA A 55 -22.75 -39.03 3.20
CA ALA A 55 -21.51 -38.51 3.76
C ALA A 55 -20.57 -37.87 2.71
N ASN A 56 -20.87 -37.98 1.42
CA ASN A 56 -20.21 -37.16 0.40
C ASN A 56 -21.03 -35.89 0.19
N VAL A 57 -20.97 -35.00 1.18
CA VAL A 57 -21.18 -33.59 0.91
C VAL A 57 -20.01 -33.18 0.03
N GLU A 58 -20.24 -33.19 -1.27
CA GLU A 58 -19.39 -32.50 -2.23
C GLU A 58 -19.31 -31.05 -1.74
N SER A 59 -18.20 -30.69 -1.14
CA SER A 59 -17.99 -29.41 -0.46
C SER A 59 -17.79 -28.31 -1.49
N LYS A 60 -18.84 -28.04 -2.26
CA LYS A 60 -19.00 -26.74 -2.88
C LYS A 60 -19.31 -25.79 -1.73
N ALA A 61 -18.38 -24.90 -1.43
CA ALA A 61 -18.66 -23.81 -0.50
C ALA A 61 -19.97 -23.14 -0.98
N PRO A 62 -20.96 -22.92 -0.10
CA PRO A 62 -22.15 -22.20 -0.47
C PRO A 62 -21.72 -20.85 -1.06
N ASP A 63 -22.53 -20.34 -2.00
CA ASP A 63 -22.27 -19.15 -2.84
C ASP A 63 -21.81 -17.92 -2.02
N HIS A 64 -21.97 -17.96 -0.70
CA HIS A 64 -21.37 -17.04 0.26
C HIS A 64 -20.90 -17.79 1.54
N TYR A 65 -19.65 -18.23 1.61
CA TYR A 65 -19.04 -18.81 2.82
C TYR A 65 -18.52 -17.71 3.75
N TYR A 66 -19.00 -17.69 5.00
CA TYR A 66 -18.69 -16.67 6.01
C TYR A 66 -17.92 -17.22 7.23
N GLY A 67 -17.41 -18.45 7.14
CA GLY A 67 -16.80 -19.16 8.26
C GLY A 67 -17.80 -20.07 8.98
N ARG A 68 -17.44 -20.50 10.20
CA ARG A 68 -18.25 -21.41 11.01
C ARG A 68 -19.39 -20.65 11.70
N GLU A 69 -20.64 -21.00 11.42
CA GLU A 69 -21.78 -20.33 12.06
C GLU A 69 -21.81 -20.58 13.58
N ILE A 70 -21.95 -19.51 14.35
CA ILE A 70 -22.15 -19.54 15.80
C ILE A 70 -23.65 -19.50 16.09
N GLY A 71 -24.38 -18.61 15.41
CA GLY A 71 -25.85 -18.51 15.50
C GLY A 71 -26.37 -17.08 15.35
N ARG A 72 -27.59 -16.83 15.82
CA ARG A 72 -28.26 -15.52 15.77
C ARG A 72 -28.15 -14.79 17.10
N ILE A 73 -27.96 -13.47 17.08
CA ILE A 73 -27.98 -12.64 18.28
C ILE A 73 -29.39 -12.66 18.88
N ASN A 74 -29.49 -12.96 20.18
CA ASN A 74 -30.72 -12.86 20.96
C ASN A 74 -30.91 -11.40 21.36
N SER A 75 -31.95 -10.76 20.81
CA SER A 75 -32.26 -9.35 21.08
C SER A 75 -32.99 -9.18 22.41
N PHE A 76 -32.57 -8.23 23.23
CA PHE A 76 -33.25 -7.82 24.47
C PHE A 76 -33.73 -6.37 24.44
N GLY A 77 -33.29 -5.58 23.46
CA GLY A 77 -33.69 -4.19 23.27
C GLY A 77 -33.01 -3.57 22.06
N HIS A 78 -33.40 -2.33 21.76
CA HIS A 78 -32.73 -1.48 20.75
C HIS A 78 -32.60 -2.06 19.34
N GLY A 79 -33.50 -2.98 18.97
CA GLY A 79 -33.53 -3.59 17.64
C GLY A 79 -32.29 -4.42 17.30
N VAL A 80 -31.50 -4.87 18.30
CA VAL A 80 -30.26 -5.61 18.06
C VAL A 80 -30.53 -6.90 17.32
N GLN A 81 -29.95 -7.08 16.14
CA GLN A 81 -30.08 -8.30 15.33
C GLN A 81 -28.77 -8.59 14.59
N GLY A 82 -28.61 -9.83 14.11
CA GLY A 82 -27.49 -10.25 13.28
C GLY A 82 -27.24 -11.76 13.38
N ARG A 83 -26.53 -12.33 12.40
CA ARG A 83 -26.00 -13.70 12.45
C ARG A 83 -24.49 -13.65 12.60
N VAL A 84 -23.96 -14.40 13.56
CA VAL A 84 -22.54 -14.38 13.92
C VAL A 84 -21.85 -15.64 13.42
N TYR A 85 -20.68 -15.45 12.81
CA TYR A 85 -19.82 -16.47 12.26
C TYR A 85 -18.40 -16.31 12.83
N ALA A 86 -17.73 -17.43 13.11
CA ALA A 86 -16.31 -17.47 13.40
C ALA A 86 -15.53 -17.56 12.09
N VAL A 87 -14.73 -16.54 11.80
CA VAL A 87 -13.96 -16.42 10.57
C VAL A 87 -12.61 -17.11 10.71
N ASP A 88 -11.91 -16.87 11.83
CA ASP A 88 -10.62 -17.47 12.19
C ASP A 88 -10.50 -17.55 13.73
N GLU A 89 -9.29 -17.77 14.27
CA GLU A 89 -9.08 -17.87 15.73
C GLU A 89 -9.38 -16.58 16.51
N SER A 90 -9.40 -15.41 15.87
CA SER A 90 -9.52 -14.09 16.51
C SER A 90 -10.54 -13.16 15.86
N THR A 91 -11.21 -13.58 14.79
CA THR A 91 -12.12 -12.72 14.01
C THR A 91 -13.53 -13.29 13.98
N LEU A 92 -14.51 -12.45 14.32
CA LEU A 92 -15.94 -12.72 14.19
C LEU A 92 -16.52 -11.90 13.05
N PHE A 93 -17.48 -12.47 12.31
CA PHE A 93 -18.26 -11.77 11.31
C PHE A 93 -19.72 -11.74 11.71
N VAL A 94 -20.34 -10.56 11.71
CA VAL A 94 -21.74 -10.34 12.01
C VAL A 94 -22.45 -9.91 10.73
N LYS A 95 -23.26 -10.81 10.17
CA LYS A 95 -24.04 -10.56 8.96
C LYS A 95 -25.38 -9.92 9.30
N GLY A 96 -25.72 -8.85 8.59
CA GLY A 96 -26.99 -8.14 8.72
C GLY A 96 -27.22 -7.60 10.13
N PHE A 97 -26.20 -6.97 10.70
CA PHE A 97 -26.29 -6.33 12.00
C PHE A 97 -27.26 -5.15 11.96
N ALA A 98 -28.14 -5.07 12.95
CA ALA A 98 -29.04 -3.93 13.14
C ALA A 98 -29.00 -3.48 14.59
N TYR A 99 -29.05 -2.17 14.83
CA TYR A 99 -29.11 -1.55 16.16
C TYR A 99 -29.57 -0.09 16.01
N ASP A 100 -30.48 0.37 16.87
CA ASP A 100 -31.13 1.68 16.72
C ASP A 100 -30.25 2.90 17.06
N GLY A 101 -29.06 2.69 17.66
CA GLY A 101 -28.12 3.76 17.99
C GLY A 101 -28.55 4.67 19.14
N SER A 102 -29.64 4.37 19.84
CA SER A 102 -30.22 5.29 20.83
C SER A 102 -29.52 5.26 22.19
N ALA A 103 -28.72 4.24 22.49
CA ALA A 103 -28.03 4.17 23.78
C ALA A 103 -26.75 5.03 23.77
N PRO A 104 -26.45 5.72 24.89
CA PRO A 104 -25.40 6.74 24.94
C PRO A 104 -23.96 6.20 25.00
N ASP A 105 -23.76 4.91 25.30
CA ASP A 105 -22.43 4.32 25.55
C ASP A 105 -22.46 2.80 25.27
N ALA A 106 -22.91 2.41 24.07
CA ALA A 106 -23.01 1.02 23.62
C ALA A 106 -21.76 0.56 22.87
N PHE A 107 -21.37 -0.70 23.01
CA PHE A 107 -20.21 -1.29 22.33
C PHE A 107 -20.44 -2.76 21.99
N PHE A 108 -19.65 -3.28 21.06
CA PHE A 108 -19.41 -4.73 20.96
C PHE A 108 -18.57 -5.18 22.15
N TRP A 109 -19.06 -6.17 22.87
CA TRP A 109 -18.56 -6.55 24.19
C TRP A 109 -18.38 -8.06 24.25
N VAL A 110 -17.25 -8.53 24.77
CA VAL A 110 -16.96 -9.96 24.90
C VAL A 110 -16.44 -10.31 26.28
N GLY A 111 -16.70 -11.53 26.73
CA GLY A 111 -16.16 -12.00 28.00
C GLY A 111 -16.24 -13.51 28.16
N ASN A 112 -15.69 -14.00 29.26
CA ASN A 112 -15.56 -15.43 29.58
C ASN A 112 -16.39 -15.84 30.82
N SER A 113 -17.19 -14.92 31.35
CA SER A 113 -18.16 -15.22 32.41
C SER A 113 -19.32 -16.10 31.87
N PRO A 114 -20.10 -16.76 32.73
CA PRO A 114 -21.26 -17.55 32.31
C PRO A 114 -22.36 -16.75 31.58
N ARG A 115 -22.40 -15.42 31.75
CA ARG A 115 -23.31 -14.48 31.08
C ARG A 115 -22.62 -13.13 30.87
N PRO A 116 -23.06 -12.29 29.92
CA PRO A 116 -22.63 -10.90 29.78
C PRO A 116 -22.60 -10.16 31.11
N SER A 117 -21.51 -9.42 31.33
CA SER A 117 -21.23 -8.75 32.59
C SER A 117 -20.38 -7.48 32.38
N PRO A 118 -20.37 -6.56 33.35
CA PRO A 118 -19.54 -5.36 33.31
C PRO A 118 -18.03 -5.65 33.17
N GLU A 119 -17.57 -6.83 33.57
CA GLU A 119 -16.15 -7.26 33.52
C GLU A 119 -15.70 -7.75 32.13
N GLY A 120 -16.52 -7.57 31.09
CA GLY A 120 -16.14 -7.86 29.72
C GLY A 120 -15.16 -6.86 29.11
N TYR A 121 -14.80 -7.12 27.85
CA TYR A 121 -13.84 -6.36 27.08
C TYR A 121 -14.52 -5.74 25.87
N ILE A 122 -14.19 -4.48 25.57
CA ILE A 122 -14.64 -3.80 24.36
C ILE A 122 -13.90 -4.36 23.16
N ILE A 123 -14.64 -4.74 22.12
CA ILE A 123 -14.10 -4.89 20.77
C ILE A 123 -14.09 -3.49 20.13
N PRO A 124 -12.92 -2.92 19.80
CA PRO A 124 -12.85 -1.64 19.11
C PRO A 124 -13.59 -1.70 17.76
N TYR A 125 -14.47 -0.73 17.53
CA TYR A 125 -15.20 -0.57 16.28
C TYR A 125 -15.44 0.92 16.00
N PRO A 126 -15.21 1.42 14.77
CA PRO A 126 -14.69 0.71 13.59
C PRO A 126 -13.24 0.23 13.76
N GLU A 127 -12.80 -0.74 12.94
CA GLU A 127 -11.49 -1.42 13.08
C GLU A 127 -10.30 -0.45 12.99
N GLU A 128 -10.44 0.62 12.22
CA GLU A 128 -9.40 1.62 11.95
C GLU A 128 -9.15 2.59 13.12
N TYR A 129 -9.90 2.46 14.22
CA TYR A 129 -9.76 3.34 15.37
C TYR A 129 -8.49 3.04 16.19
N THR A 130 -7.58 4.00 16.26
CA THR A 130 -6.27 3.88 16.94
C THR A 130 -6.20 4.61 18.30
N GLY A 131 -7.30 5.21 18.75
CA GLY A 131 -7.36 5.91 20.04
C GLY A 131 -7.48 4.96 21.24
N ARG A 132 -7.34 5.52 22.46
CA ARG A 132 -7.39 4.74 23.71
C ARG A 132 -8.78 4.20 24.05
N GLU A 133 -9.85 4.91 23.69
CA GLU A 133 -11.23 4.49 23.94
C GLU A 133 -12.04 4.56 22.64
N PRO A 134 -12.53 3.42 22.12
CA PRO A 134 -13.32 3.44 20.88
C PRO A 134 -14.60 4.27 21.05
N PRO A 135 -15.12 4.86 19.95
CA PRO A 135 -16.37 5.59 19.99
C PRO A 135 -17.54 4.65 20.33
N ALA A 136 -18.59 5.20 20.96
CA ALA A 136 -19.83 4.46 21.18
C ALA A 136 -20.47 4.05 19.84
N LEU A 137 -21.08 2.87 19.83
CA LEU A 137 -21.74 2.29 18.66
C LEU A 137 -22.90 3.17 18.22
N GLY A 138 -22.85 3.61 16.95
CA GLY A 138 -23.93 4.35 16.29
C GLY A 138 -25.06 3.44 15.82
N ALA A 139 -26.06 4.03 15.15
CA ALA A 139 -27.13 3.26 14.53
C ALA A 139 -26.60 2.44 13.34
N HIS A 140 -27.09 1.21 13.22
CA HIS A 140 -26.80 0.30 12.12
C HIS A 140 -28.09 -0.26 11.52
N GLU A 141 -28.22 -0.19 10.21
CA GLU A 141 -29.32 -0.78 9.45
C GLU A 141 -28.77 -1.85 8.51
N ASN A 142 -28.93 -3.12 8.89
CA ASN A 142 -28.53 -4.29 8.10
C ASN A 142 -27.08 -4.21 7.57
N SER A 143 -26.14 -3.86 8.44
CA SER A 143 -24.72 -3.71 8.14
C SER A 143 -23.95 -5.03 8.36
N ASP A 144 -23.03 -5.37 7.47
CA ASP A 144 -22.12 -6.50 7.67
C ASP A 144 -20.85 -6.02 8.39
N ILE A 145 -20.52 -6.64 9.52
CA ILE A 145 -19.48 -6.14 10.45
C ILE A 145 -18.43 -7.22 10.70
N ILE A 146 -17.15 -6.85 10.56
CA ILE A 146 -16.01 -7.67 10.97
C ILE A 146 -15.53 -7.16 12.32
N LEU A 147 -15.37 -8.08 13.27
CA LEU A 147 -14.97 -7.81 14.64
C LEU A 147 -13.68 -8.58 14.95
N LYS A 148 -12.57 -7.85 15.16
CA LYS A 148 -11.30 -8.44 15.59
C LYS A 148 -11.18 -8.39 17.11
N LEU A 149 -10.95 -9.54 17.73
CA LEU A 149 -10.85 -9.62 19.18
C LEU A 149 -9.62 -8.83 19.70
N PRO A 150 -9.78 -8.02 20.76
CA PRO A 150 -8.72 -7.17 21.29
C PRO A 150 -7.66 -8.00 22.04
N MET A 151 -6.47 -7.41 22.21
CA MET A 151 -5.41 -7.92 23.10
C MET A 151 -4.93 -9.36 22.79
N GLY A 152 -5.00 -9.79 21.53
CA GLY A 152 -4.58 -11.14 21.12
C GLY A 152 -5.46 -12.26 21.69
N LYS A 153 -6.67 -11.94 22.17
CA LYS A 153 -7.65 -12.94 22.61
C LYS A 153 -8.14 -13.75 21.42
N ARG A 154 -8.46 -15.01 21.67
CA ARG A 154 -9.05 -15.91 20.66
C ARG A 154 -10.52 -16.19 20.96
N ILE A 155 -11.25 -16.65 19.96
CA ILE A 155 -12.65 -17.06 20.09
C ILE A 155 -12.81 -18.13 21.18
N ARG A 156 -11.84 -19.04 21.31
CA ARG A 156 -11.83 -20.05 22.39
C ARG A 156 -11.69 -19.48 23.80
N ASP A 157 -11.22 -18.24 23.94
CA ASP A 157 -10.97 -17.58 25.22
C ASP A 157 -12.20 -16.78 25.70
N ILE A 158 -13.27 -16.70 24.90
CA ILE A 158 -14.52 -16.00 25.20
C ILE A 158 -15.72 -16.97 25.19
N ARG A 159 -16.76 -16.64 25.95
CA ARG A 159 -18.00 -17.43 26.04
C ARG A 159 -19.18 -16.75 25.37
N TRP A 160 -19.14 -15.43 25.20
CA TRP A 160 -20.24 -14.68 24.62
C TRP A 160 -19.75 -13.41 23.92
N LEU A 161 -20.55 -12.97 22.96
CA LEU A 161 -20.52 -11.65 22.31
C LEU A 161 -21.83 -10.96 22.64
N SER A 162 -21.78 -9.68 23.03
CA SER A 162 -22.94 -8.87 23.39
C SER A 162 -22.84 -7.46 22.83
N VAL A 163 -23.99 -6.83 22.57
CA VAL A 163 -24.12 -5.38 22.42
C VAL A 163 -24.43 -4.82 23.80
N TRP A 164 -23.43 -4.24 24.45
CA TRP A 164 -23.49 -3.86 25.86
C TRP A 164 -23.44 -2.35 26.03
N CYS A 165 -24.34 -1.78 26.84
CA CYS A 165 -24.22 -0.40 27.29
C CYS A 165 -23.41 -0.33 28.58
N ARG A 166 -22.19 0.18 28.50
CA ARG A 166 -21.30 0.33 29.66
C ARG A 166 -21.88 1.29 30.70
N ARG A 167 -22.47 2.41 30.27
CA ARG A 167 -23.07 3.42 31.17
C ARG A 167 -24.21 2.89 32.03
N PHE A 168 -25.07 2.04 31.47
CA PHE A 168 -26.24 1.51 32.18
C PHE A 168 -26.05 0.07 32.67
N THR A 169 -24.94 -0.57 32.33
CA THR A 169 -24.65 -1.98 32.63
C THR A 169 -25.76 -2.92 32.16
N VAL A 170 -26.27 -2.67 30.95
CA VAL A 170 -27.37 -3.43 30.34
C VAL A 170 -26.90 -4.09 29.04
N ASP A 171 -27.30 -5.35 28.88
CA ASP A 171 -27.15 -6.11 27.64
C ASP A 171 -28.37 -5.88 26.72
N PHE A 172 -28.12 -5.43 25.50
CA PHE A 172 -29.15 -5.23 24.49
C PHE A 172 -29.29 -6.41 23.54
N GLY A 173 -28.32 -7.30 23.53
CA GLY A 173 -28.44 -8.58 22.85
C GLY A 173 -27.14 -9.36 22.87
N GLU A 174 -27.26 -10.68 23.03
CA GLU A 174 -26.13 -11.59 23.24
C GLU A 174 -26.15 -12.79 22.31
N ILE A 175 -25.00 -13.43 22.19
CA ILE A 175 -24.87 -14.79 21.69
C ILE A 175 -23.76 -15.52 22.43
N PHE A 176 -23.99 -16.80 22.75
CA PHE A 176 -22.99 -17.66 23.35
C PHE A 176 -22.17 -18.39 22.30
N ILE A 177 -20.86 -18.49 22.54
CA ILE A 177 -19.93 -19.27 21.72
C ILE A 177 -20.05 -20.75 22.13
N PRO A 178 -20.40 -21.67 21.21
CA PRO A 178 -20.48 -23.09 21.52
C PRO A 178 -19.15 -23.64 22.06
N PRO A 179 -19.17 -24.47 23.12
CA PRO A 179 -17.95 -25.12 23.60
C PRO A 179 -17.45 -26.10 22.53
N GLY A 180 -16.14 -26.08 22.28
CA GLY A 180 -15.52 -26.94 21.26
C GLY A 180 -15.77 -26.49 19.82
N LEU A 181 -16.18 -25.24 19.58
CA LEU A 181 -16.28 -24.67 18.25
C LEU A 181 -14.93 -24.78 17.52
N GLU A 182 -14.88 -25.59 16.47
CA GLU A 182 -13.75 -25.66 15.55
C GLU A 182 -13.86 -24.50 14.56
N VAL A 183 -12.89 -23.60 14.64
CA VAL A 183 -12.80 -22.43 13.77
C VAL A 183 -11.91 -22.73 12.55
N PRO A 184 -12.21 -22.16 11.38
CA PRO A 184 -11.38 -22.35 10.18
C PRO A 184 -9.94 -21.85 10.39
N LYS A 185 -8.95 -22.48 9.77
CA LYS A 185 -7.53 -22.15 9.95
C LYS A 185 -6.74 -22.12 8.64
N PRO A 186 -5.70 -21.26 8.52
CA PRO A 186 -4.81 -21.30 7.37
C PRO A 186 -4.21 -22.69 7.15
N ARG A 187 -4.07 -23.10 5.89
CA ARG A 187 -3.56 -24.42 5.50
C ARG A 187 -2.20 -24.29 4.85
N VAL A 188 -1.21 -25.06 5.31
CA VAL A 188 0.13 -25.10 4.70
C VAL A 188 0.20 -26.24 3.68
N LEU A 189 0.70 -25.91 2.49
CA LEU A 189 0.98 -26.77 1.36
C LEU A 189 2.51 -26.94 1.19
N PRO A 190 2.98 -28.00 0.51
CA PRO A 190 4.39 -28.14 0.17
C PRO A 190 4.85 -27.06 -0.84
N GLU A 191 6.17 -26.96 -1.05
CA GLU A 191 6.75 -26.12 -2.10
C GLU A 191 6.31 -26.54 -3.52
N PHE A 192 6.49 -25.64 -4.49
CA PHE A 192 6.30 -25.98 -5.90
C PHE A 192 7.17 -27.17 -6.33
N LYS A 193 6.58 -28.10 -7.09
CA LYS A 193 7.37 -29.10 -7.82
C LYS A 193 8.31 -28.41 -8.79
N ARG A 194 9.60 -28.69 -8.68
CA ARG A 194 10.65 -28.06 -9.50
C ARG A 194 10.76 -28.76 -10.85
N LEU A 195 10.12 -28.23 -11.89
CA LEU A 195 10.13 -28.86 -13.22
C LEU A 195 11.04 -28.12 -14.20
N ALA A 196 10.93 -26.79 -14.29
CA ALA A 196 11.72 -25.99 -15.21
C ALA A 196 11.99 -24.57 -14.69
N HIS A 197 12.88 -23.85 -15.38
CA HIS A 197 13.10 -22.41 -15.20
C HIS A 197 13.45 -21.95 -13.77
N GLY A 198 14.12 -22.82 -13.02
CA GLY A 198 14.56 -22.53 -11.65
C GLY A 198 13.43 -22.33 -10.65
N LEU A 199 12.17 -22.70 -10.99
CA LEU A 199 11.00 -22.49 -10.14
C LEU A 199 11.14 -23.27 -8.83
N ARG A 200 11.12 -22.54 -7.71
CA ARG A 200 11.09 -23.10 -6.35
C ARG A 200 10.51 -22.07 -5.38
N SER A 201 9.97 -22.55 -4.27
CA SER A 201 9.47 -21.72 -3.16
C SER A 201 9.73 -22.44 -1.85
N SER A 202 9.43 -21.80 -0.72
CA SER A 202 9.18 -22.52 0.54
C SER A 202 7.74 -23.04 0.57
N ASN A 203 7.33 -23.64 1.69
CA ASN A 203 5.96 -24.14 1.88
C ASN A 203 4.93 -23.02 1.70
N ILE A 204 3.98 -23.25 0.81
CA ILE A 204 2.95 -22.29 0.44
C ILE A 204 1.84 -22.32 1.49
N SER A 205 1.23 -21.18 1.83
CA SER A 205 0.12 -21.13 2.78
C SER A 205 -1.15 -20.63 2.09
N ILE A 206 -2.27 -21.32 2.27
CA ILE A 206 -3.60 -20.82 1.97
C ILE A 206 -4.07 -20.04 3.19
N LEU A 207 -4.17 -18.71 3.05
CA LEU A 207 -4.55 -17.81 4.15
C LEU A 207 -6.07 -17.77 4.34
N ASP A 208 -6.81 -17.77 3.23
CA ASP A 208 -8.27 -17.78 3.18
C ASP A 208 -8.77 -18.44 1.88
N ALA A 209 -10.08 -18.41 1.65
CA ALA A 209 -10.74 -19.00 0.49
C ALA A 209 -10.29 -18.48 -0.89
N LYS A 210 -9.47 -17.42 -0.97
CA LYS A 210 -8.94 -16.85 -2.22
C LYS A 210 -7.44 -16.51 -2.19
N THR A 211 -6.81 -16.41 -1.03
CA THR A 211 -5.45 -15.88 -0.91
C THR A 211 -4.42 -16.99 -0.68
N PHE A 212 -3.40 -17.03 -1.54
CA PHE A 212 -2.17 -17.79 -1.32
C PHE A 212 -1.05 -16.87 -0.84
N TYR A 213 -0.25 -17.34 0.10
CA TYR A 213 1.04 -16.78 0.49
C TYR A 213 2.16 -17.74 0.06
N ILE A 214 3.09 -17.27 -0.74
CA ILE A 214 4.17 -18.05 -1.36
C ILE A 214 5.52 -17.44 -0.93
N PRO A 215 6.14 -18.00 0.13
CA PRO A 215 7.43 -17.53 0.60
C PRO A 215 8.59 -17.97 -0.30
N ASN A 216 9.62 -17.14 -0.38
CA ASN A 216 10.92 -17.39 -0.98
C ASN A 216 10.84 -17.89 -2.44
N LEU A 217 9.93 -17.32 -3.22
CA LEU A 217 9.71 -17.66 -4.61
C LEU A 217 10.94 -17.29 -5.45
N HIS A 218 11.39 -18.25 -6.25
CA HIS A 218 12.43 -18.05 -7.26
C HIS A 218 11.92 -18.52 -8.61
N TYR A 219 12.25 -17.77 -9.66
CA TYR A 219 11.95 -18.09 -11.05
C TYR A 219 12.88 -17.25 -11.94
N ASP A 220 13.45 -17.85 -12.99
CA ASP A 220 14.48 -17.19 -13.81
C ASP A 220 13.95 -16.10 -14.77
N GLY A 221 12.64 -16.00 -14.96
CA GLY A 221 12.02 -15.02 -15.85
C GLY A 221 12.19 -15.31 -17.36
N ALA A 222 12.70 -16.48 -17.73
CA ALA A 222 12.99 -16.82 -19.12
C ALA A 222 11.77 -17.31 -19.93
N GLY A 223 10.60 -17.45 -19.29
CA GLY A 223 9.36 -17.81 -19.97
C GLY A 223 8.72 -16.58 -20.60
N PRO A 224 8.52 -16.53 -21.92
CA PRO A 224 8.00 -15.34 -22.60
C PRO A 224 6.55 -15.02 -22.24
N ASP A 225 5.79 -16.03 -21.82
CA ASP A 225 4.34 -15.93 -21.58
C ASP A 225 3.94 -16.78 -20.35
N ALA A 226 4.69 -16.64 -19.26
CA ALA A 226 4.51 -17.39 -18.01
C ALA A 226 3.56 -16.69 -17.04
N TYR A 227 2.69 -17.44 -16.37
CA TYR A 227 1.68 -16.92 -15.44
C TYR A 227 1.49 -17.81 -14.22
N PHE A 228 0.98 -17.24 -13.13
CA PHE A 228 0.29 -18.06 -12.13
C PHE A 228 -0.99 -18.62 -12.76
N TRP A 229 -1.20 -19.90 -12.57
CA TRP A 229 -2.18 -20.68 -13.31
C TRP A 229 -2.86 -21.65 -12.36
N VAL A 230 -4.19 -21.65 -12.33
CA VAL A 230 -4.95 -22.56 -11.48
C VAL A 230 -5.97 -23.31 -12.32
N GLY A 231 -6.38 -24.48 -11.86
CA GLY A 231 -7.40 -25.22 -12.56
C GLY A 231 -7.81 -26.47 -11.81
N ASN A 232 -8.73 -27.19 -12.43
CA ASN A 232 -9.26 -28.46 -11.96
C ASN A 232 -8.68 -29.59 -12.82
N GLY A 233 -8.58 -30.79 -12.26
CA GLY A 233 -8.05 -31.99 -12.90
C GLY A 233 -6.78 -32.50 -12.24
N SER A 234 -6.36 -33.68 -12.66
CA SER A 234 -5.21 -34.39 -12.08
C SER A 234 -3.87 -33.69 -12.32
N GLU A 235 -3.75 -32.85 -13.35
CA GLU A 235 -2.52 -32.15 -13.71
C GLU A 235 -2.77 -30.77 -14.33
N PRO A 236 -1.81 -29.82 -14.16
CA PRO A 236 -1.82 -28.53 -14.84
C PRO A 236 -1.91 -28.67 -16.37
N ASN A 237 -2.83 -27.92 -16.97
CA ASN A 237 -3.10 -27.99 -18.40
C ASN A 237 -3.55 -26.63 -18.98
N ILE A 238 -3.69 -26.61 -20.30
CA ILE A 238 -4.09 -25.44 -21.11
C ILE A 238 -5.42 -24.81 -20.67
N MET A 239 -6.36 -25.57 -20.11
CA MET A 239 -7.69 -25.07 -19.72
C MET A 239 -7.70 -24.40 -18.33
N GLY A 240 -6.53 -24.19 -17.71
CA GLY A 240 -6.46 -23.42 -16.48
C GLY A 240 -6.78 -21.94 -16.66
N ILE A 241 -6.88 -21.26 -15.53
CA ILE A 241 -7.29 -19.88 -15.39
C ILE A 241 -6.07 -19.09 -14.92
N LYS A 242 -5.82 -17.95 -15.60
CA LYS A 242 -4.76 -17.02 -15.23
C LYS A 242 -5.07 -16.37 -13.89
N VAL A 243 -4.13 -16.46 -12.95
CA VAL A 243 -4.20 -15.77 -11.66
C VAL A 243 -3.34 -14.51 -11.72
N PRO A 244 -3.87 -13.36 -11.32
CA PRO A 244 -3.07 -12.15 -11.26
C PRO A 244 -1.93 -12.26 -10.24
N ASN A 245 -0.80 -11.62 -10.56
CA ASN A 245 0.40 -11.64 -9.72
C ASN A 245 0.24 -10.75 -8.47
N GLU A 246 1.32 -10.57 -7.71
CA GLU A 246 1.30 -9.89 -6.42
C GLU A 246 0.94 -8.39 -6.46
N ILE A 247 1.08 -7.75 -7.63
CA ILE A 247 0.63 -6.37 -7.88
C ILE A 247 -0.72 -6.32 -8.63
N GLY A 248 -1.37 -7.48 -8.71
CA GLY A 248 -2.59 -7.72 -9.46
C GLY A 248 -2.37 -7.93 -10.96
N SER A 249 -1.18 -7.75 -11.53
CA SER A 249 -0.98 -7.81 -12.98
C SER A 249 -1.36 -9.16 -13.59
N LEU A 250 -1.94 -9.12 -14.80
CA LEU A 250 -2.15 -10.29 -15.66
C LEU A 250 -1.10 -10.40 -16.78
N GLU A 251 -0.03 -9.59 -16.70
CA GLU A 251 1.12 -9.66 -17.59
C GLU A 251 2.06 -10.84 -17.28
N PRO A 252 2.92 -11.25 -18.24
CA PRO A 252 3.87 -12.33 -18.02
C PRO A 252 4.71 -12.10 -16.76
N LEU A 253 4.92 -13.18 -16.01
CA LEU A 253 5.71 -13.15 -14.78
C LEU A 253 7.15 -12.76 -15.09
N ARG A 254 7.62 -11.74 -14.37
CA ARG A 254 9.04 -11.43 -14.26
C ARG A 254 9.79 -12.53 -13.51
N GLY A 255 11.12 -12.47 -13.55
CA GLY A 255 11.94 -13.29 -12.66
C GLY A 255 11.74 -12.93 -11.20
N TYR A 256 11.79 -13.94 -10.33
CA TYR A 256 11.74 -13.81 -8.88
C TYR A 256 13.04 -14.30 -8.26
N GLN A 257 13.58 -13.59 -7.27
CA GLN A 257 14.85 -13.91 -6.62
C GLN A 257 14.72 -14.03 -5.09
N GLY A 258 13.88 -14.95 -4.64
CA GLY A 258 13.69 -15.25 -3.21
C GLY A 258 12.70 -14.30 -2.54
N GLU A 259 11.54 -14.11 -3.15
CA GLU A 259 10.55 -13.13 -2.71
C GLU A 259 9.30 -13.79 -2.09
N ASP A 260 8.73 -13.15 -1.07
CA ASP A 260 7.57 -13.63 -0.30
C ASP A 260 6.21 -13.07 -0.80
N ILE A 261 5.63 -13.60 -1.87
CA ILE A 261 4.43 -12.99 -2.47
C ILE A 261 3.10 -13.41 -1.82
N GLU A 262 2.09 -12.56 -1.96
CA GLU A 262 0.68 -12.93 -1.81
C GLU A 262 -0.03 -12.77 -3.16
N ILE A 263 -0.84 -13.77 -3.54
CA ILE A 263 -1.67 -13.72 -4.75
C ILE A 263 -3.11 -14.11 -4.42
N GLN A 264 -4.06 -13.51 -5.12
CA GLN A 264 -5.49 -13.76 -4.91
C GLN A 264 -6.16 -14.35 -6.16
N LEU A 265 -7.02 -15.34 -5.94
CA LEU A 265 -7.81 -15.95 -7.00
C LEU A 265 -8.76 -14.93 -7.66
N PRO A 266 -8.86 -14.92 -9.00
CA PRO A 266 -9.67 -13.95 -9.72
C PRO A 266 -11.17 -14.24 -9.65
N GLY A 267 -11.97 -13.18 -9.76
CA GLY A 267 -13.44 -13.28 -9.87
C GLY A 267 -14.08 -13.99 -8.67
N ASN A 268 -14.99 -14.92 -8.95
CA ASN A 268 -15.70 -15.72 -7.94
C ASN A 268 -15.01 -17.05 -7.61
N LEU A 269 -13.81 -17.29 -8.15
CA LEU A 269 -13.08 -18.54 -7.93
C LEU A 269 -12.61 -18.63 -6.47
N THR A 270 -12.73 -19.81 -5.87
CA THR A 270 -12.25 -20.09 -4.51
C THR A 270 -11.29 -21.29 -4.51
N MET A 271 -10.58 -21.48 -3.40
CA MET A 271 -9.71 -22.64 -3.19
C MET A 271 -10.46 -23.97 -3.32
N TYR A 272 -11.77 -23.99 -3.07
CA TYR A 272 -12.62 -25.17 -3.21
C TYR A 272 -12.86 -25.56 -4.68
N ASP A 273 -12.71 -24.61 -5.61
CA ASP A 273 -12.98 -24.80 -7.03
C ASP A 273 -11.77 -25.30 -7.84
N ILE A 274 -10.59 -25.36 -7.21
CA ILE A 274 -9.33 -25.68 -7.87
C ILE A 274 -8.67 -26.95 -7.29
N ASP A 275 -7.83 -27.59 -8.09
CA ASP A 275 -7.08 -28.81 -7.75
C ASP A 275 -5.58 -28.55 -7.66
N TRP A 276 -5.07 -27.56 -8.40
CA TRP A 276 -3.66 -27.23 -8.44
C TRP A 276 -3.43 -25.72 -8.66
N LEU A 277 -2.30 -25.25 -8.15
CA LEU A 277 -1.69 -23.96 -8.44
C LEU A 277 -0.36 -24.23 -9.15
N ALA A 278 -0.12 -23.58 -10.28
CA ALA A 278 1.05 -23.78 -11.13
C ALA A 278 1.63 -22.46 -11.63
N VAL A 279 2.89 -22.53 -12.08
CA VAL A 279 3.46 -21.55 -13.01
C VAL A 279 3.47 -22.17 -14.40
N TRP A 280 2.72 -21.59 -15.33
CA TRP A 280 2.48 -22.15 -16.66
C TRP A 280 2.82 -21.15 -17.75
N CYS A 281 3.58 -21.59 -18.75
CA CYS A 281 3.83 -20.81 -19.96
C CYS A 281 2.77 -21.14 -21.02
N VAL A 282 1.97 -20.14 -21.39
CA VAL A 282 0.85 -20.32 -22.33
C VAL A 282 1.35 -20.52 -23.75
N GLU A 283 2.30 -19.71 -24.21
CA GLU A 283 2.92 -19.81 -25.54
C GLU A 283 3.47 -21.21 -25.83
N TYR A 284 4.23 -21.80 -24.90
CA TYR A 284 4.84 -23.12 -25.08
C TYR A 284 4.04 -24.28 -24.46
N ARG A 285 2.87 -24.00 -23.85
CA ARG A 285 2.03 -24.97 -23.14
C ARG A 285 2.82 -25.86 -22.18
N HIS A 286 3.69 -25.24 -21.39
CA HIS A 286 4.65 -25.94 -20.56
C HIS A 286 4.45 -25.59 -19.08
N ASN A 287 4.34 -26.63 -18.24
CA ASN A 287 4.28 -26.51 -16.79
C ASN A 287 5.68 -26.34 -16.21
N PHE A 288 5.95 -25.19 -15.58
CA PHE A 288 7.24 -24.94 -14.93
C PHE A 288 7.30 -25.47 -13.50
N GLY A 289 6.13 -25.74 -12.91
CA GLY A 289 5.96 -26.41 -11.64
C GLY A 289 4.62 -26.09 -11.00
N HIS A 290 4.19 -26.97 -10.09
CA HIS A 290 2.87 -26.89 -9.47
C HIS A 290 2.83 -27.48 -8.07
N VAL A 291 1.77 -27.13 -7.35
CA VAL A 291 1.37 -27.71 -6.07
C VAL A 291 -0.11 -28.11 -6.16
N TYR A 292 -0.49 -29.18 -5.45
CA TYR A 292 -1.88 -29.63 -5.39
C TYR A 292 -2.59 -29.03 -4.18
N ILE A 293 -3.85 -28.65 -4.38
CA ILE A 293 -4.75 -28.22 -3.32
C ILE A 293 -5.47 -29.48 -2.77
N PRO A 294 -5.37 -29.76 -1.46
CA PRO A 294 -6.12 -30.84 -0.84
C PRO A 294 -7.62 -30.55 -0.86
N LYS A 295 -8.48 -31.58 -0.88
CA LYS A 295 -9.94 -31.39 -0.91
C LYS A 295 -10.57 -31.22 0.48
N ASP A 296 -9.89 -31.67 1.52
CA ASP A 296 -10.22 -31.43 2.93
C ASP A 296 -9.73 -30.04 3.38
N LEU A 297 -10.39 -28.97 2.91
CA LEU A 297 -10.09 -27.60 3.33
C LEU A 297 -11.10 -27.12 4.36
N ASP A 298 -10.63 -26.75 5.55
CA ASP A 298 -11.36 -25.92 6.53
C ASP A 298 -10.57 -24.63 6.77
N ILE A 299 -10.65 -23.73 5.79
CA ILE A 299 -9.87 -22.47 5.71
C ILE A 299 -10.77 -21.25 5.91
N PRO A 300 -10.24 -20.10 6.38
CA PRO A 300 -11.02 -18.89 6.58
C PRO A 300 -11.74 -18.40 5.30
N PRO A 301 -12.92 -17.75 5.41
CA PRO A 301 -13.58 -17.09 4.28
C PRO A 301 -12.78 -15.88 3.79
N ALA A 302 -12.99 -15.37 2.58
CA ALA A 302 -12.28 -14.18 2.08
C ALA A 302 -13.15 -12.91 2.21
N LEU A 303 -13.34 -12.40 3.44
CA LEU A 303 -14.18 -11.23 3.74
C LEU A 303 -13.37 -9.92 3.85
N GLY A 304 -12.07 -9.94 3.53
CA GLY A 304 -11.17 -8.79 3.65
C GLY A 304 -10.50 -8.66 5.01
N GLN A 305 -10.61 -9.67 5.88
CA GLN A 305 -10.00 -9.70 7.21
C GLN A 305 -8.50 -10.06 7.20
N THR A 306 -8.07 -10.78 6.16
CA THR A 306 -6.68 -11.19 5.89
C THR A 306 -5.87 -10.02 5.31
N LYS A 307 -5.73 -8.95 6.11
CA LYS A 307 -4.70 -7.92 5.89
C LYS A 307 -3.53 -8.21 6.83
N ILE A 308 -2.88 -9.36 6.66
CA ILE A 308 -1.62 -9.66 7.38
C ILE A 308 -0.46 -8.86 6.76
N ALA A 309 -0.67 -8.38 5.54
CA ALA A 309 0.13 -7.40 4.84
C ALA A 309 -0.44 -5.98 5.00
N PRO A 310 0.05 -5.15 5.94
CA PRO A 310 0.07 -3.72 5.64
C PRO A 310 0.98 -3.49 4.41
N PRO A 311 0.77 -2.44 3.60
CA PRO A 311 1.49 -2.22 2.34
C PRO A 311 3.04 -2.18 2.44
N TRP A 312 3.60 -2.19 3.66
CA TRP A 312 5.02 -2.12 3.95
C TRP A 312 5.76 -3.47 4.04
N TRP A 313 5.07 -4.63 4.02
CA TRP A 313 5.75 -5.92 4.25
C TRP A 313 6.28 -6.62 2.98
N TYR A 314 5.74 -6.27 1.79
CA TYR A 314 6.18 -6.85 0.52
C TYR A 314 6.74 -5.79 -0.42
N LYS A 315 8.05 -5.87 -0.71
CA LYS A 315 8.69 -5.13 -1.80
C LYS A 315 9.01 -6.13 -2.92
N PRO A 316 8.35 -6.05 -4.09
CA PRO A 316 8.78 -6.83 -5.24
C PRO A 316 10.19 -6.36 -5.62
N THR A 317 11.14 -7.27 -5.51
CA THR A 317 12.51 -7.00 -5.90
C THR A 317 12.58 -7.22 -7.40
N THR A 318 12.81 -6.15 -8.15
CA THR A 318 13.05 -6.09 -9.61
C THR A 318 11.80 -6.05 -10.52
N SER A 319 11.61 -4.90 -11.16
CA SER A 319 11.25 -4.72 -12.58
C SER A 319 10.18 -5.63 -13.21
N SER A 320 8.91 -5.21 -13.17
CA SER A 320 8.13 -4.88 -14.38
C SER A 320 6.73 -4.44 -13.95
N THR A 321 6.41 -3.20 -14.26
CA THR A 321 5.10 -2.55 -14.13
C THR A 321 4.09 -3.19 -15.07
N VAL A 322 2.90 -3.55 -14.57
CA VAL A 322 1.56 -3.18 -15.10
C VAL A 322 0.50 -3.56 -14.04
N PRO A 323 -0.62 -2.82 -13.91
CA PRO A 323 -1.43 -2.76 -12.70
C PRO A 323 -2.72 -3.59 -12.78
N THR A 324 -3.11 -4.26 -11.70
CA THR A 324 -4.54 -4.60 -11.51
C THR A 324 -5.04 -4.32 -10.10
N VAL A 325 -5.94 -3.34 -10.09
CA VAL A 325 -7.14 -3.17 -9.26
C VAL A 325 -7.56 -4.39 -8.42
N ILE A 326 -7.52 -4.27 -7.09
CA ILE A 326 -8.49 -4.92 -6.20
C ILE A 326 -9.30 -3.82 -5.53
N ALA A 327 -10.55 -3.70 -5.98
CA ALA A 327 -11.59 -3.03 -5.23
C ALA A 327 -12.09 -3.99 -4.14
N HIS A 328 -12.36 -3.48 -2.93
CA HIS A 328 -13.64 -3.74 -2.29
C HIS A 328 -14.01 -2.64 -1.30
N GLY A 329 -15.11 -1.94 -1.64
CA GLY A 329 -15.91 -1.10 -0.75
C GLY A 329 -15.63 0.40 -0.75
N THR A 330 -15.72 1.20 -1.81
CA THR A 330 -15.85 1.04 -3.26
C THR A 330 -14.99 2.16 -3.82
N THR A 331 -13.87 1.86 -4.46
CA THR A 331 -13.26 2.82 -5.37
C THR A 331 -13.46 2.23 -6.76
N SER A 332 -14.45 2.74 -7.50
CA SER A 332 -14.09 3.13 -8.87
C SER A 332 -12.71 3.79 -8.75
N LYS A 333 -11.76 3.59 -9.69
CA LYS A 333 -10.70 4.59 -9.95
C LYS A 333 -11.17 5.92 -9.38
N PRO A 334 -10.51 6.62 -8.43
CA PRO A 334 -11.05 7.89 -8.00
C PRO A 334 -11.30 8.64 -9.30
N LYS A 335 -12.57 8.78 -9.68
CA LYS A 335 -12.95 9.07 -11.07
C LYS A 335 -12.76 10.57 -11.32
N ASP A 336 -11.94 11.17 -10.46
CA ASP A 336 -12.06 12.50 -9.88
C ASP A 336 -10.76 12.97 -9.18
N VAL A 337 -9.70 12.13 -9.05
CA VAL A 337 -8.40 12.59 -8.51
C VAL A 337 -7.41 12.70 -9.65
N ASN A 338 -6.98 13.92 -9.93
CA ASN A 338 -6.01 14.21 -10.96
C ASN A 338 -4.59 13.92 -10.47
N CYS A 339 -3.68 13.66 -11.40
CA CYS A 339 -2.28 13.38 -11.14
C CYS A 339 -1.43 13.84 -12.33
N ARG A 340 -0.38 14.63 -12.09
CA ARG A 340 0.61 15.04 -13.09
C ARG A 340 2.04 14.97 -12.56
N GLU A 341 2.97 14.49 -13.38
CA GLU A 341 4.41 14.60 -13.13
C GLU A 341 4.88 16.01 -13.47
N LEU A 342 5.43 16.75 -12.50
CA LEU A 342 5.92 18.11 -12.70
C LEU A 342 7.44 18.17 -12.82
N LEU A 343 8.15 17.31 -12.09
CA LEU A 343 9.60 17.17 -12.18
C LEU A 343 9.91 15.70 -12.52
N PRO A 344 10.42 15.42 -13.73
CA PRO A 344 10.66 14.05 -14.19
C PRO A 344 11.49 13.22 -13.20
N GLY A 345 10.92 12.11 -12.70
CA GLY A 345 11.58 11.23 -11.74
C GLY A 345 11.91 11.86 -10.38
N LYS A 346 11.35 13.05 -10.08
CA LYS A 346 11.58 13.78 -8.82
C LYS A 346 10.31 14.17 -8.09
N MET A 347 9.27 14.61 -8.79
CA MET A 347 8.06 15.11 -8.14
C MET A 347 6.79 14.94 -8.99
N ASN A 348 5.79 14.33 -8.36
CA ASN A 348 4.42 14.21 -8.86
C ASN A 348 3.48 15.02 -7.97
N VAL A 349 2.41 15.55 -8.56
CA VAL A 349 1.35 16.26 -7.85
C VAL A 349 0.01 15.62 -8.17
N LYS A 350 -0.77 15.35 -7.13
CA LYS A 350 -2.18 14.96 -7.23
C LYS A 350 -3.05 16.05 -6.65
N TRP A 351 -4.23 16.25 -7.24
CA TRP A 351 -5.18 17.23 -6.73
C TRP A 351 -6.64 16.81 -6.96
N ALA A 352 -7.51 17.28 -6.08
CA ALA A 352 -8.96 17.21 -6.23
C ALA A 352 -9.62 18.39 -5.51
N ILE A 353 -10.76 18.84 -6.03
CA ILE A 353 -11.61 19.84 -5.34
C ILE A 353 -12.59 19.08 -4.43
N VAL A 354 -12.60 19.44 -3.14
CA VAL A 354 -13.46 18.85 -2.11
C VAL A 354 -14.17 19.97 -1.34
N GLY A 355 -15.44 20.22 -1.67
CA GLY A 355 -16.19 21.34 -1.12
C GLY A 355 -15.61 22.68 -1.57
N GLU A 356 -15.23 23.54 -0.62
CA GLU A 356 -14.60 24.84 -0.86
C GLU A 356 -13.06 24.79 -0.88
N TYR A 357 -12.49 23.59 -0.76
CA TYR A 357 -11.05 23.38 -0.68
C TYR A 357 -10.51 22.70 -1.94
N VAL A 358 -9.27 23.04 -2.29
CA VAL A 358 -8.41 22.19 -3.13
C VAL A 358 -7.53 21.35 -2.22
N GLU A 359 -7.60 20.03 -2.40
CA GLU A 359 -6.75 19.08 -1.70
C GLU A 359 -5.60 18.69 -2.63
N ILE A 360 -4.36 18.87 -2.17
CA ILE A 360 -3.14 18.64 -2.93
C ILE A 360 -2.29 17.59 -2.20
N GLU A 361 -1.81 16.61 -2.95
CA GLU A 361 -0.84 15.61 -2.47
C GLU A 361 0.42 15.68 -3.34
N LEU A 362 1.52 16.06 -2.69
CA LEU A 362 2.84 16.11 -3.29
C LEU A 362 3.57 14.80 -3.00
N ASN A 363 4.08 14.16 -4.04
CA ASN A 363 4.92 12.98 -3.94
C ASN A 363 6.30 13.33 -4.51
N GLY A 364 7.30 13.52 -3.64
CA GLY A 364 8.61 14.03 -4.05
C GLY A 364 9.77 13.19 -3.50
N ARG A 365 10.76 12.92 -4.35
CA ARG A 365 12.00 12.26 -3.95
C ARG A 365 12.96 13.28 -3.32
N ILE A 366 12.75 13.55 -2.03
CA ILE A 366 13.52 14.53 -1.27
C ILE A 366 14.21 13.86 -0.08
N SER A 367 15.43 14.27 0.25
CA SER A 367 16.09 13.94 1.53
C SER A 367 15.44 14.70 2.70
N GLU A 368 15.76 14.36 3.95
CA GLU A 368 15.18 15.05 5.12
C GLU A 368 15.69 16.50 5.28
N ASP A 369 16.79 16.84 4.62
CA ASP A 369 17.37 18.19 4.54
C ASP A 369 16.91 18.94 3.28
N GLN A 370 15.87 18.45 2.61
CA GLN A 370 15.31 19.03 1.40
C GLN A 370 13.82 19.32 1.55
N TYR A 371 13.34 20.28 0.76
CA TYR A 371 11.93 20.59 0.56
C TYR A 371 11.50 20.22 -0.86
N MET A 372 10.19 20.10 -1.03
CA MET A 372 9.51 20.17 -2.32
C MET A 372 8.47 21.29 -2.27
N ALA A 373 8.34 22.04 -3.34
CA ALA A 373 7.42 23.17 -3.44
C ALA A 373 6.49 23.01 -4.63
N PHE A 374 5.24 23.42 -4.48
CA PHE A 374 4.24 23.47 -5.55
C PHE A 374 3.30 24.65 -5.35
N GLY A 375 2.98 25.34 -6.43
CA GLY A 375 1.94 26.37 -6.40
C GLY A 375 1.76 27.10 -7.72
N ILE A 376 1.14 28.27 -7.65
CA ILE A 376 0.76 29.06 -8.82
C ILE A 376 1.95 29.89 -9.28
N SER A 377 2.19 29.92 -10.60
CA SER A 377 3.21 30.76 -11.22
C SER A 377 2.90 32.25 -11.02
N GLY A 378 3.91 33.07 -10.76
CA GLY A 378 3.75 34.52 -10.63
C GLY A 378 3.25 35.20 -11.90
N LYS A 379 3.26 34.48 -13.04
CA LYS A 379 2.62 34.91 -14.27
C LYS A 379 2.08 33.73 -15.06
N ASN A 380 0.83 33.83 -15.52
CA ASN A 380 0.22 32.82 -16.39
C ASN A 380 0.88 32.82 -17.79
N GLY A 381 1.12 31.64 -18.36
CA GLY A 381 1.75 31.38 -19.65
C GLY A 381 3.27 31.18 -19.59
N GLN A 382 3.88 31.17 -18.40
CA GLN A 382 5.31 30.95 -18.22
C GLN A 382 5.62 30.49 -16.78
N PRO A 383 6.64 29.63 -16.55
CA PRO A 383 7.10 29.32 -15.21
C PRO A 383 7.88 30.52 -14.64
N MET A 384 7.30 31.23 -13.67
CA MET A 384 7.86 32.45 -13.11
C MET A 384 7.82 32.41 -11.59
N MET A 385 8.99 32.39 -10.93
CA MET A 385 9.08 32.38 -9.47
C MET A 385 8.65 33.71 -8.85
N ILE A 386 9.07 34.86 -9.39
CA ILE A 386 8.73 36.16 -8.80
C ILE A 386 7.22 36.40 -8.94
N GLY A 387 6.57 36.68 -7.82
CA GLY A 387 5.12 36.83 -7.70
C GLY A 387 4.36 35.52 -7.49
N SER A 388 5.05 34.38 -7.37
CA SER A 388 4.41 33.10 -7.11
C SER A 388 3.94 32.96 -5.68
N ASP A 389 2.83 32.25 -5.55
CA ASP A 389 2.27 31.72 -4.31
C ASP A 389 2.46 30.19 -4.34
N VAL A 390 3.29 29.68 -3.44
CA VAL A 390 3.66 28.26 -3.37
C VAL A 390 3.57 27.71 -1.97
N VAL A 391 3.25 26.42 -1.88
CA VAL A 391 3.37 25.67 -0.64
C VAL A 391 4.69 24.91 -0.63
N VAL A 392 5.47 25.11 0.41
CA VAL A 392 6.73 24.40 0.67
C VAL A 392 6.46 23.28 1.67
N ALA A 393 6.69 22.03 1.25
CA ALA A 393 6.49 20.84 2.05
C ALA A 393 7.81 20.14 2.34
N PHE A 394 8.02 19.75 3.61
CA PHE A 394 9.25 19.13 4.08
C PHE A 394 9.07 18.32 5.37
N TYR A 395 10.12 17.59 5.76
CA TYR A 395 10.18 16.89 7.05
C TYR A 395 11.01 17.73 8.04
N ASP A 396 10.37 18.21 9.10
CA ASP A 396 11.01 18.95 10.17
C ASP A 396 11.73 17.98 11.11
N LYS A 397 13.06 17.98 11.06
CA LYS A 397 13.88 17.05 11.86
C LYS A 397 13.87 17.39 13.34
N LYS A 398 13.75 18.68 13.69
CA LYS A 398 13.76 19.15 15.08
C LYS A 398 12.48 18.71 15.80
N GLN A 399 11.35 18.82 15.13
CA GLN A 399 10.02 18.50 15.65
C GLN A 399 9.54 17.09 15.28
N ARG A 400 10.28 16.39 14.40
CA ARG A 400 9.98 15.03 13.91
C ARG A 400 8.59 14.90 13.31
N ARG A 401 8.19 15.88 12.48
CA ARG A 401 6.88 15.90 11.82
C ARG A 401 6.98 16.47 10.40
N PHE A 402 6.03 16.13 9.56
CA PHE A 402 5.89 16.76 8.24
C PHE A 402 5.22 18.13 8.39
N ARG A 403 5.66 19.08 7.58
CA ARG A 403 5.13 20.44 7.52
C ARG A 403 4.84 20.81 6.06
N ALA A 404 3.83 21.64 5.89
CA ALA A 404 3.49 22.31 4.64
C ALA A 404 3.17 23.76 5.01
N GLU A 405 3.86 24.69 4.38
CA GLU A 405 3.81 26.12 4.71
C GLU A 405 3.61 26.95 3.46
N ASP A 406 2.80 27.99 3.58
CA ASP A 406 2.56 28.96 2.52
C ASP A 406 3.72 29.93 2.37
N TYR A 407 4.12 30.16 1.11
CA TYR A 407 5.23 31.01 0.75
C TYR A 407 4.87 31.93 -0.42
N TYR A 408 5.15 33.21 -0.22
CA TYR A 408 5.21 34.22 -1.25
C TYR A 408 6.65 34.48 -1.71
N ILE A 409 6.84 34.51 -3.04
CA ILE A 409 8.15 34.75 -3.65
C ILE A 409 8.20 36.16 -4.24
N SER A 410 8.86 37.09 -3.54
CA SER A 410 9.03 38.48 -3.99
C SER A 410 10.35 38.74 -4.73
N ALA A 411 11.38 37.92 -4.48
CA ALA A 411 12.69 38.05 -5.11
C ALA A 411 13.43 36.69 -5.18
N LEU A 412 14.43 36.59 -6.07
CA LEU A 412 15.29 35.40 -6.22
C LEU A 412 16.42 35.38 -5.18
N SER A 413 16.08 35.60 -3.92
CA SER A 413 17.00 35.64 -2.77
C SER A 413 16.39 34.93 -1.57
N GLN A 414 17.23 34.61 -0.58
CA GLN A 414 16.76 34.07 0.70
C GLN A 414 15.82 35.06 1.39
N CYS A 415 14.82 34.56 2.12
CA CYS A 415 13.93 35.41 2.88
C CYS A 415 14.72 36.27 3.87
N ASP A 416 14.75 37.59 3.72
CA ASP A 416 15.37 38.50 4.69
C ASP A 416 14.39 38.94 5.80
N GLY A 417 13.18 38.36 5.82
CA GLY A 417 12.05 38.78 6.65
C GLY A 417 11.14 39.84 6.02
N LYS A 418 11.44 40.30 4.80
CA LYS A 418 10.60 41.23 4.02
C LYS A 418 10.55 40.88 2.53
N HIS A 419 11.68 40.45 1.95
CA HIS A 419 11.85 40.13 0.54
C HIS A 419 12.57 38.79 0.37
N GLY A 420 12.38 38.15 -0.80
CA GLY A 420 12.94 36.85 -1.14
C GLY A 420 11.87 35.76 -1.28
N VAL A 421 12.27 34.52 -1.06
CA VAL A 421 11.39 33.34 -0.95
C VAL A 421 11.01 33.18 0.52
N CYS A 422 9.89 33.76 0.95
CA CYS A 422 9.51 33.87 2.36
C CYS A 422 8.28 33.05 2.69
N PRO A 423 8.23 32.41 3.88
CA PRO A 423 6.95 32.01 4.47
C PRO A 423 6.08 33.24 4.70
N ASP A 424 4.77 33.14 4.47
CA ASP A 424 3.85 34.28 4.54
C ASP A 424 3.83 34.92 5.92
N GLU A 425 3.89 34.10 6.98
CA GLU A 425 3.96 34.56 8.37
C GLU A 425 5.18 35.48 8.63
N ARG A 426 6.29 35.31 7.89
CA ARG A 426 7.49 36.15 8.05
C ARG A 426 7.32 37.55 7.48
N ILE A 427 6.45 37.72 6.49
CA ILE A 427 6.21 39.01 5.83
C ILE A 427 4.89 39.66 6.27
N GLY A 428 4.21 39.07 7.26
CA GLY A 428 3.00 39.61 7.88
C GLY A 428 1.69 39.06 7.31
N GLY A 429 1.76 38.04 6.45
CA GLY A 429 0.60 37.26 5.99
C GLY A 429 0.28 36.09 6.91
N LYS A 430 -0.63 35.21 6.48
CA LYS A 430 -1.02 33.99 7.21
C LYS A 430 -0.61 32.73 6.46
N ASN A 431 -0.35 31.66 7.20
CA ASN A 431 -0.24 30.34 6.60
C ASN A 431 -1.64 29.77 6.34
N ASP A 432 -2.09 29.81 5.08
CA ASP A 432 -3.42 29.36 4.67
C ASP A 432 -3.48 27.85 4.33
N VAL A 433 -2.40 27.13 4.64
CA VAL A 433 -2.26 25.69 4.41
C VAL A 433 -2.75 24.87 5.60
N GLU A 434 -3.72 24.00 5.37
CA GLU A 434 -4.13 22.99 6.35
C GLU A 434 -3.46 21.64 6.04
N PHE A 435 -2.51 21.24 6.89
CA PHE A 435 -1.85 19.94 6.80
C PHE A 435 -2.84 18.79 7.07
N VAL A 436 -2.84 17.77 6.22
CA VAL A 436 -3.72 16.60 6.33
C VAL A 436 -2.96 15.34 6.69
N PHE A 437 -1.90 15.03 5.94
CA PHE A 437 -1.15 13.78 6.09
C PHE A 437 0.27 13.92 5.56
N GLY A 438 1.20 13.17 6.14
CA GLY A 438 2.57 13.09 5.66
C GLY A 438 3.16 11.72 5.96
N ASP A 439 3.87 11.18 4.98
CA ASP A 439 4.62 9.93 5.11
C ASP A 439 5.94 10.03 4.35
N ARG A 440 6.90 9.21 4.75
CA ARG A 440 8.19 9.10 4.08
C ARG A 440 8.60 7.65 4.02
N SER A 441 8.75 7.15 2.81
CA SER A 441 9.20 5.78 2.56
C SER A 441 10.13 5.75 1.34
N HIS A 442 11.20 4.97 1.43
CA HIS A 442 12.14 4.73 0.30
C HIS A 442 12.79 5.98 -0.33
N GLY A 443 12.92 7.06 0.43
CA GLY A 443 13.48 8.32 -0.07
C GLY A 443 12.47 9.16 -0.86
N VAL A 444 11.21 8.73 -0.94
CA VAL A 444 10.06 9.51 -1.38
C VAL A 444 9.33 10.02 -0.15
N THR A 445 8.98 11.30 -0.17
CA THR A 445 8.17 11.96 0.85
C THR A 445 6.84 12.33 0.22
N THR A 446 5.76 11.90 0.85
CA THR A 446 4.40 12.24 0.48
C THR A 446 3.87 13.23 1.50
N VAL A 447 3.42 14.40 1.05
CA VAL A 447 2.77 15.40 1.91
C VAL A 447 1.47 15.81 1.27
N LYS A 448 0.40 15.72 2.06
CA LYS A 448 -0.96 16.07 1.67
C LYS A 448 -1.45 17.22 2.53
N TYR A 449 -1.96 18.25 1.87
CA TYR A 449 -2.51 19.43 2.50
C TYR A 449 -3.73 19.93 1.72
N ARG A 450 -4.48 20.87 2.30
CA ARG A 450 -5.59 21.53 1.62
C ARG A 450 -5.52 23.05 1.80
N ARG A 451 -5.97 23.79 0.79
CA ARG A 451 -6.13 25.27 0.80
C ARG A 451 -7.53 25.62 0.31
N LEU A 452 -8.03 26.80 0.69
CA LEU A 452 -9.29 27.32 0.17
C LEU A 452 -9.15 27.66 -1.32
N LEU A 453 -10.21 27.44 -2.10
CA LEU A 453 -10.23 27.82 -3.52
C LEU A 453 -10.14 29.34 -3.72
N GLN A 454 -10.75 30.10 -2.83
CA GLN A 454 -10.68 31.56 -2.78
C GLN A 454 -9.75 31.97 -1.63
N THR A 455 -8.83 32.87 -1.91
CA THR A 455 -7.96 33.43 -0.86
C THR A 455 -8.72 34.46 -0.02
N ASN A 456 -8.37 34.52 1.27
CA ASN A 456 -8.80 35.58 2.17
C ASN A 456 -7.78 36.73 2.29
N GLU A 457 -6.62 36.61 1.62
CA GLU A 457 -5.47 37.54 1.63
C GLU A 457 -4.88 37.75 0.20
N PRO A 458 -5.51 38.58 -0.66
CA PRO A 458 -5.13 38.71 -2.07
C PRO A 458 -3.80 39.44 -2.33
N ILE A 459 -3.05 39.80 -1.29
CA ILE A 459 -1.75 40.49 -1.43
C ILE A 459 -0.64 39.49 -1.70
N ASN A 460 -0.62 38.38 -0.95
CA ASN A 460 0.41 37.35 -1.01
C ASN A 460 -0.12 36.06 -1.64
N ASP A 461 -1.43 35.81 -1.58
CA ASP A 461 -2.03 34.60 -2.12
C ASP A 461 -2.67 34.78 -3.50
N GLN A 462 -2.76 33.65 -4.20
CA GLN A 462 -3.52 33.52 -5.43
C GLN A 462 -4.64 32.49 -5.28
N ALA A 463 -5.84 32.83 -5.77
CA ALA A 463 -6.97 31.91 -5.81
C ALA A 463 -6.74 30.77 -6.83
N TYR A 464 -7.23 29.56 -6.52
CA TYR A 464 -7.23 28.43 -7.43
C TYR A 464 -8.47 28.49 -8.34
N PRO A 465 -8.33 28.83 -9.65
CA PRO A 465 -9.48 28.99 -10.52
C PRO A 465 -10.13 27.64 -10.84
N SER A 466 -11.46 27.58 -10.77
CA SER A 466 -12.24 26.39 -11.14
C SER A 466 -12.72 26.41 -12.59
N ASP A 467 -12.60 27.54 -13.29
CA ASP A 467 -13.19 27.81 -14.60
C ASP A 467 -12.15 27.85 -15.75
N ARG A 468 -10.86 27.85 -15.44
CA ARG A 468 -9.78 27.94 -16.43
C ARG A 468 -8.51 27.21 -15.98
N GLN A 469 -7.63 26.97 -16.95
CA GLN A 469 -6.26 26.52 -16.68
C GLN A 469 -5.40 27.67 -16.14
N ILE A 470 -4.48 27.35 -15.24
CA ILE A 470 -3.49 28.29 -14.68
C ILE A 470 -2.10 27.66 -14.66
N SER A 471 -1.08 28.48 -14.88
CA SER A 471 0.32 28.05 -14.86
C SER A 471 0.76 27.77 -13.43
N VAL A 472 1.43 26.63 -13.25
CA VAL A 472 1.96 26.19 -11.96
C VAL A 472 3.48 26.05 -12.02
N ILE A 473 4.11 26.17 -10.87
CA ILE A 473 5.55 25.91 -10.72
C ILE A 473 5.78 24.86 -9.62
N ALA A 474 6.87 24.12 -9.77
CA ALA A 474 7.33 23.19 -8.75
C ALA A 474 8.86 23.19 -8.66
N ALA A 475 9.38 22.92 -7.47
CA ALA A 475 10.82 22.85 -7.22
C ALA A 475 11.16 21.85 -6.11
N VAL A 476 12.38 21.32 -6.15
CA VAL A 476 13.00 20.54 -5.07
C VAL A 476 14.34 21.17 -4.72
N GLY A 477 14.54 21.51 -3.46
CA GLY A 477 15.75 22.20 -3.00
C GLY A 477 16.15 21.82 -1.59
N PRO A 478 17.36 22.23 -1.14
CA PRO A 478 17.79 22.05 0.24
C PRO A 478 17.04 23.00 1.18
N LEU A 479 16.91 22.63 2.45
CA LEU A 479 16.48 23.53 3.53
C LEU A 479 17.67 24.30 4.08
N ASN A 480 17.46 25.49 4.64
CA ASN A 480 18.46 26.22 5.42
C ASN A 480 18.44 25.80 6.90
N SER A 481 19.27 26.41 7.75
CA SER A 481 19.33 26.10 9.19
C SER A 481 18.05 26.47 9.97
N GLN A 482 17.25 27.39 9.43
CA GLN A 482 15.94 27.78 9.95
C GLN A 482 14.80 26.87 9.48
N GLU A 483 15.10 25.80 8.73
CA GLU A 483 14.11 24.90 8.12
C GLU A 483 13.24 25.59 7.05
N GLU A 484 13.81 26.55 6.33
CA GLU A 484 13.14 27.25 5.22
C GLU A 484 13.74 26.90 3.86
N ALA A 485 12.98 27.13 2.79
CA ALA A 485 13.39 26.90 1.42
C ALA A 485 14.71 27.63 1.07
N ASN A 486 15.75 26.87 0.70
CA ASN A 486 17.00 27.37 0.15
C ASN A 486 17.03 27.25 -1.39
N ALA A 487 18.04 27.80 -2.05
CA ALA A 487 18.15 27.77 -3.51
C ALA A 487 18.19 26.33 -4.05
N HIS A 488 17.24 26.01 -4.93
CA HIS A 488 17.17 24.73 -5.64
C HIS A 488 18.17 24.69 -6.82
N ASN A 489 18.43 23.49 -7.35
CA ASN A 489 19.22 23.35 -8.58
C ASN A 489 18.40 23.80 -9.80
N PHE A 490 19.05 24.33 -10.84
CA PHE A 490 18.38 24.68 -12.10
C PHE A 490 17.76 23.47 -12.82
N ARG A 491 18.17 22.24 -12.47
CA ARG A 491 17.59 20.99 -12.97
C ARG A 491 16.42 20.47 -12.14
N ASP A 492 16.16 21.08 -10.99
CA ASP A 492 15.25 20.57 -9.96
C ASP A 492 14.03 21.49 -9.83
N VAL A 493 13.66 22.13 -10.93
CA VAL A 493 12.58 23.10 -11.06
C VAL A 493 11.86 22.91 -12.40
N THR A 494 10.59 23.30 -12.46
CA THR A 494 9.81 23.34 -13.70
C THR A 494 10.43 24.32 -14.70
N ALA A 495 10.95 23.79 -15.81
CA ALA A 495 11.58 24.60 -16.87
C ALA A 495 10.57 25.04 -17.95
N ASP A 496 9.57 24.21 -18.22
CA ASP A 496 8.52 24.46 -19.21
C ASP A 496 7.24 24.99 -18.52
N ASP A 497 6.41 25.70 -19.27
CA ASP A 497 5.09 26.13 -18.78
C ASP A 497 4.15 24.93 -18.64
N ILE A 498 3.75 24.63 -17.41
CA ILE A 498 2.78 23.58 -17.11
C ILE A 498 1.51 24.25 -16.61
N GLN A 499 0.40 24.03 -17.31
CA GLN A 499 -0.89 24.58 -16.93
C GLN A 499 -1.84 23.50 -16.41
N ILE A 500 -2.41 23.71 -15.23
CA ILE A 500 -3.35 22.80 -14.59
C ILE A 500 -4.74 23.42 -14.58
N ASN A 501 -5.75 22.60 -14.91
CA ASN A 501 -7.14 22.89 -14.57
C ASN A 501 -7.50 22.15 -13.27
N PHE A 502 -7.70 22.88 -12.18
CA PHE A 502 -7.97 22.29 -10.88
C PHE A 502 -9.35 21.61 -10.80
N SER A 503 -10.31 21.99 -11.64
CA SER A 503 -11.63 21.36 -11.73
C SER A 503 -11.69 20.16 -12.69
N SER A 504 -10.59 19.83 -13.38
CA SER A 504 -10.49 18.62 -14.20
C SER A 504 -10.75 17.37 -13.36
N LYS A 505 -11.07 16.26 -14.03
CA LYS A 505 -11.23 14.94 -13.39
C LYS A 505 -10.46 13.82 -14.08
N ASP A 506 -9.85 14.11 -15.22
CA ASP A 506 -9.27 13.12 -16.14
C ASP A 506 -7.76 13.34 -16.37
N ASP A 507 -7.09 14.17 -15.57
CA ASP A 507 -5.64 14.35 -15.70
C ASP A 507 -4.92 13.22 -14.96
N HIS A 508 -4.29 12.31 -15.71
CA HIS A 508 -3.63 11.11 -15.17
C HIS A 508 -2.24 10.92 -15.78
N THR A 509 -1.48 12.00 -15.85
CA THR A 509 -0.17 12.11 -16.51
C THR A 509 1.01 11.86 -15.58
N CYS A 510 0.78 11.41 -14.35
CA CYS A 510 1.84 10.96 -13.45
C CYS A 510 2.57 9.74 -14.01
N LYS A 511 3.88 9.68 -13.74
CA LYS A 511 4.69 8.48 -13.94
C LYS A 511 5.07 7.89 -12.59
N ASP A 512 5.00 6.57 -12.45
CA ASP A 512 5.36 5.84 -11.22
C ASP A 512 6.88 5.80 -10.94
N ALA A 513 7.67 6.59 -11.67
CA ALA A 513 9.13 6.49 -11.74
C ALA A 513 9.89 7.25 -10.64
N LEU A 514 9.29 7.52 -9.48
CA LEU A 514 10.03 8.08 -8.33
C LEU A 514 10.89 7.01 -7.63
N ASP A 515 10.53 5.72 -7.77
CA ASP A 515 11.20 4.59 -7.10
C ASP A 515 12.31 3.93 -7.94
N SER A 516 12.42 4.24 -9.24
CA SER A 516 13.29 3.50 -10.17
C SER A 516 14.71 4.07 -10.35
N ILE A 517 15.05 5.20 -9.73
CA ILE A 517 16.41 5.76 -9.82
C ILE A 517 17.16 5.50 -8.51
N ARG A 518 18.08 4.54 -8.52
CA ARG A 518 19.06 4.38 -7.44
C ARG A 518 19.81 5.69 -7.24
N GLN A 519 19.97 6.11 -5.98
CA GLN A 519 20.93 7.14 -5.63
C GLN A 519 22.31 6.62 -6.07
N GLU A 520 22.83 7.10 -7.19
CA GLU A 520 24.26 7.01 -7.44
C GLU A 520 24.95 7.72 -6.28
N GLY A 521 25.91 7.03 -5.65
CA GLY A 521 26.81 7.65 -4.69
C GLY A 521 27.33 8.95 -5.29
N GLY A 522 27.09 10.06 -4.59
CA GLY A 522 27.53 11.37 -5.05
C GLY A 522 29.04 11.37 -5.30
N PRO A 523 29.53 12.18 -6.25
CA PRO A 523 30.95 12.30 -6.50
C PRO A 523 31.71 12.72 -5.24
N ASP A 524 32.95 12.26 -5.08
CA ASP A 524 33.78 12.60 -3.93
C ASP A 524 33.90 14.11 -3.73
N VAL A 525 33.81 14.51 -2.46
CA VAL A 525 33.98 15.89 -2.00
C VAL A 525 35.34 16.42 -2.44
N TRP A 526 35.40 17.65 -2.93
CA TRP A 526 36.68 18.28 -3.25
C TRP A 526 37.53 18.45 -1.99
N PRO A 527 38.86 18.34 -2.08
CA PRO A 527 39.71 18.64 -0.94
C PRO A 527 39.63 20.13 -0.61
N THR A 528 39.62 20.45 0.69
CA THR A 528 39.75 21.83 1.17
C THR A 528 41.01 22.47 0.58
N ARG A 529 40.84 23.64 -0.03
CA ARG A 529 41.94 24.40 -0.62
C ARG A 529 42.54 25.32 0.43
N VAL A 530 43.82 25.64 0.30
CA VAL A 530 44.55 26.46 1.26
C VAL A 530 45.23 27.60 0.54
N ILE A 531 45.04 28.81 1.05
CA ILE A 531 45.85 29.99 0.70
C ILE A 531 46.80 30.24 1.86
N ASN A 532 48.09 30.16 1.60
CA ASN A 532 49.13 30.44 2.57
C ASN A 532 50.20 31.34 1.93
N GLY A 533 50.63 32.38 2.66
CA GLY A 533 51.66 33.32 2.22
C GLY A 533 51.20 34.46 1.31
N GLU A 534 49.92 34.52 0.95
CA GLU A 534 49.38 35.56 0.05
C GLU A 534 48.85 36.77 0.83
N ARG A 535 49.18 37.99 0.38
CA ARG A 535 48.74 39.24 1.04
C ARG A 535 47.58 39.94 0.35
N ASN A 536 47.39 39.69 -0.95
CA ASN A 536 46.32 40.25 -1.75
C ASN A 536 45.37 39.13 -2.14
N ILE A 537 44.14 39.22 -1.65
CA ILE A 537 43.13 38.18 -1.82
C ILE A 537 41.94 38.79 -2.54
N THR A 538 41.59 38.20 -3.69
CA THR A 538 40.39 38.59 -4.45
C THR A 538 39.23 37.71 -4.00
N ALA A 539 38.11 38.30 -3.62
CA ALA A 539 36.90 37.62 -3.20
C ALA A 539 35.79 37.87 -4.24
N LYS A 540 35.34 36.82 -4.91
CA LYS A 540 34.32 36.88 -5.98
C LYS A 540 33.19 35.92 -5.70
N ILE A 541 31.98 36.28 -6.13
CA ILE A 541 30.81 35.39 -6.06
C ILE A 541 30.84 34.42 -7.25
N GLY A 542 30.70 33.12 -6.96
CA GLY A 542 30.66 32.06 -7.97
C GLY A 542 29.76 30.89 -7.56
N PRO A 543 29.68 29.84 -8.38
CA PRO A 543 28.81 28.68 -8.12
C PRO A 543 29.30 27.82 -6.95
N THR A 544 28.41 27.11 -6.28
CA THR A 544 28.76 26.34 -5.06
C THR A 544 29.52 25.04 -5.29
N GLY A 545 29.79 24.64 -6.54
CA GLY A 545 30.43 23.36 -6.84
C GLY A 545 29.53 22.12 -6.66
N GLY A 546 28.23 22.31 -6.40
CA GLY A 546 27.23 21.23 -6.35
C GLY A 546 27.56 20.13 -5.32
N LYS A 547 27.39 18.86 -5.70
CA LYS A 547 27.60 17.69 -4.83
C LYS A 547 29.04 17.48 -4.34
N ARG A 548 30.02 18.28 -4.81
CA ARG A 548 31.44 18.18 -4.43
C ARG A 548 31.97 19.39 -3.67
N GLY A 549 31.24 20.51 -3.69
CA GLY A 549 31.75 21.82 -3.29
C GLY A 549 31.31 22.26 -1.90
N TYR A 550 30.66 23.42 -1.80
CA TYR A 550 30.37 24.12 -0.54
C TYR A 550 29.67 23.25 0.50
N THR A 551 28.49 22.71 0.19
CA THR A 551 27.65 21.99 1.17
C THR A 551 28.35 20.78 1.80
N PRO A 552 28.96 19.85 1.04
CA PRO A 552 29.68 18.74 1.65
C PRO A 552 30.99 19.15 2.34
N LEU A 553 31.58 20.30 1.98
CA LEU A 553 32.79 20.83 2.63
C LEU A 553 32.49 21.47 3.99
N THR A 554 31.42 22.24 4.09
CA THR A 554 31.09 23.03 5.29
C THR A 554 30.07 22.34 6.19
N GLY A 555 29.31 21.38 5.66
CA GLY A 555 28.11 20.85 6.31
C GLY A 555 26.92 21.82 6.31
N HIS A 556 27.06 23.00 5.71
CA HIS A 556 26.04 24.03 5.64
C HIS A 556 25.45 24.14 4.23
N PRO A 557 24.12 24.22 4.09
CA PRO A 557 23.48 24.43 2.78
C PRO A 557 23.76 25.85 2.28
N SER A 558 24.00 26.02 0.97
CA SER A 558 24.23 27.33 0.35
C SER A 558 23.11 27.71 -0.63
N TRP A 559 22.87 29.03 -0.75
CA TRP A 559 21.95 29.67 -1.69
C TRP A 559 22.42 29.64 -3.16
N GLY A 560 23.08 28.56 -3.58
CA GLY A 560 23.52 28.38 -4.97
C GLY A 560 24.76 29.18 -5.39
N ILE A 561 25.25 30.07 -4.52
CA ILE A 561 26.48 30.85 -4.69
C ILE A 561 27.43 30.71 -3.49
N ALA A 562 28.74 30.85 -3.74
CA ALA A 562 29.78 30.79 -2.74
C ALA A 562 30.90 31.78 -3.04
N TRP A 563 31.68 32.13 -2.01
CA TRP A 563 32.87 32.95 -2.16
C TRP A 563 34.02 32.14 -2.77
N TYR A 564 34.61 32.71 -3.82
CA TYR A 564 35.86 32.29 -4.41
C TYR A 564 36.95 33.26 -3.98
N LEU A 565 37.97 32.74 -3.30
CA LEU A 565 39.13 33.51 -2.88
C LEU A 565 40.30 33.10 -3.77
N ASN A 566 40.84 34.05 -4.55
CA ASN A 566 41.87 33.78 -5.57
C ASN A 566 41.52 32.58 -6.48
N ASP A 567 40.29 32.60 -7.01
CA ASP A 567 39.73 31.56 -7.88
C ASP A 567 39.60 30.15 -7.24
N LEU A 568 39.79 30.05 -5.93
CA LEU A 568 39.57 28.83 -5.16
C LEU A 568 38.23 28.90 -4.44
N LEU A 569 37.42 27.85 -4.54
CA LEU A 569 36.14 27.74 -3.83
C LEU A 569 36.40 27.58 -2.33
N ILE A 570 35.92 28.53 -1.52
CA ILE A 570 36.00 28.57 -0.04
C ILE A 570 37.28 27.98 0.59
N PRO A 571 38.48 28.49 0.25
CA PRO A 571 39.73 28.00 0.83
C PRO A 571 39.89 28.42 2.31
N GLU A 572 40.69 27.65 3.04
CA GLU A 572 41.28 28.09 4.30
C GLU A 572 42.37 29.13 4.03
N VAL A 573 42.25 30.31 4.64
CA VAL A 573 43.24 31.38 4.50
C VAL A 573 44.08 31.44 5.78
N TYR A 574 45.38 31.17 5.65
CA TYR A 574 46.33 31.31 6.75
C TYR A 574 46.87 32.74 6.78
N VAL A 575 46.65 33.43 7.90
CA VAL A 575 47.13 34.79 8.14
C VAL A 575 48.04 34.83 9.36
N GLU A 576 49.03 35.73 9.34
CA GLU A 576 49.98 35.95 10.41
C GLU A 576 49.61 37.20 11.21
N ARG A 577 49.71 37.09 12.54
CA ARG A 577 49.43 38.21 13.44
C ARG A 577 50.43 39.36 13.18
N GLY A 578 49.92 40.59 13.08
CA GLY A 578 50.72 41.79 12.88
C GLY A 578 51.04 42.12 11.42
N GLN A 579 50.51 41.33 10.47
CA GLN A 579 50.63 41.59 9.04
C GLN A 579 49.36 42.23 8.47
N THR A 580 49.53 43.11 7.48
CA THR A 580 48.41 43.71 6.72
C THR A 580 48.10 42.86 5.49
N TYR A 581 46.80 42.61 5.28
CA TYR A 581 46.24 41.87 4.14
C TYR A 581 45.20 42.74 3.44
N THR A 582 45.09 42.62 2.11
CA THR A 582 44.13 43.36 1.28
C THR A 582 43.13 42.39 0.68
N PHE A 583 41.84 42.62 0.91
CA PHE A 583 40.74 41.88 0.28
C PHE A 583 40.05 42.76 -0.76
N LEU A 584 40.05 42.32 -2.03
CA LEU A 584 39.29 42.96 -3.11
C LEU A 584 37.98 42.21 -3.29
N ILE A 585 36.86 42.84 -2.95
CA ILE A 585 35.54 42.18 -2.88
C ILE A 585 34.68 42.57 -4.08
N GLU A 586 34.25 41.57 -4.84
CA GLU A 586 33.34 41.68 -5.98
C GLU A 586 32.00 40.97 -5.66
N GLY A 587 31.26 41.52 -4.69
CA GLY A 587 29.98 40.97 -4.20
C GLY A 587 28.73 41.83 -4.47
N GLY A 588 28.91 43.04 -5.01
CA GLY A 588 27.85 44.04 -5.17
C GLY A 588 27.54 44.83 -3.89
N ASP A 589 27.25 46.11 -4.04
CA ASP A 589 27.06 47.09 -2.97
C ASP A 589 25.65 47.72 -2.92
N ASP A 590 24.81 47.44 -3.93
CA ASP A 590 23.45 47.95 -4.02
C ASP A 590 22.44 47.07 -3.26
N SER A 591 22.14 47.46 -2.02
CA SER A 591 21.16 46.79 -1.15
C SER A 591 19.73 46.72 -1.71
N THR A 592 19.38 47.52 -2.73
CA THR A 592 18.05 47.50 -3.35
C THR A 592 17.87 46.37 -4.36
N GLN A 593 18.95 45.68 -4.72
CA GLN A 593 18.93 44.50 -5.58
C GLN A 593 19.37 43.26 -4.77
N PRO A 594 18.48 42.64 -3.97
CA PRO A 594 18.83 41.50 -3.10
C PRO A 594 19.56 40.37 -3.81
N ALA A 595 19.22 40.11 -5.08
CA ALA A 595 19.83 39.04 -5.89
C ALA A 595 21.29 39.31 -6.31
N LYS A 596 21.81 40.55 -6.14
CA LYS A 596 23.19 40.94 -6.49
C LYS A 596 23.94 41.58 -5.31
N TYR A 597 23.33 41.61 -4.13
CA TYR A 597 23.90 42.23 -2.95
C TYR A 597 24.45 41.17 -2.00
N HIS A 598 25.77 40.96 -2.05
CA HIS A 598 26.46 39.95 -1.26
C HIS A 598 27.58 40.58 -0.42
N PRO A 599 27.24 41.17 0.74
CA PRO A 599 28.24 41.74 1.64
C PRO A 599 29.19 40.66 2.18
N PHE A 600 30.48 41.00 2.23
CA PHE A 600 31.54 40.14 2.77
C PHE A 600 31.79 40.45 4.24
N TYR A 601 31.69 39.44 5.10
CA TYR A 601 31.89 39.59 6.54
C TYR A 601 33.05 38.73 7.02
N ILE A 602 33.85 39.28 7.93
CA ILE A 602 34.80 38.51 8.74
C ILE A 602 34.14 38.33 10.10
N THR A 603 33.79 37.10 10.44
CA THR A 603 33.03 36.76 11.65
C THR A 603 33.51 35.43 12.21
N ASP A 604 33.29 35.23 13.51
CA ASP A 604 33.44 33.96 14.20
C ASP A 604 32.17 33.09 14.16
N SER A 605 31.06 33.63 13.63
CA SER A 605 29.83 32.88 13.37
C SER A 605 30.01 31.85 12.27
N SER A 606 29.64 30.60 12.53
CA SER A 606 29.65 29.52 11.54
C SER A 606 28.60 29.69 10.44
N GLU A 607 27.49 30.40 10.69
CA GLU A 607 26.45 30.68 9.68
C GLU A 607 26.77 31.87 8.78
N GLY A 608 27.70 32.73 9.19
CA GLY A 608 28.04 33.95 8.46
C GLY A 608 27.09 35.12 8.77
N GLY A 609 26.91 35.99 7.77
CA GLY A 609 26.38 37.37 7.91
C GLY A 609 25.04 37.54 8.64
N TYR A 610 24.75 38.79 9.02
CA TYR A 610 23.63 39.13 9.91
C TYR A 610 22.28 39.40 9.21
N GLY A 611 22.18 39.19 7.89
CA GLY A 611 21.00 39.55 7.10
C GLY A 611 19.71 38.87 7.56
N GLN A 612 19.81 37.65 8.10
CA GLN A 612 18.69 36.84 8.59
C GLN A 612 18.27 37.14 10.04
N LEU A 613 19.08 37.92 10.76
CA LEU A 613 18.83 38.25 12.15
C LEU A 613 17.94 39.48 12.28
N THR A 614 17.06 39.48 13.27
CA THR A 614 16.31 40.68 13.67
C THR A 614 17.24 41.76 14.23
N ASP A 615 16.82 43.03 14.20
CA ASP A 615 17.63 44.14 14.73
C ASP A 615 18.06 43.96 16.20
N GLY A 616 17.32 43.17 16.99
CA GLY A 616 17.67 42.82 18.37
C GLY A 616 18.74 41.72 18.46
N GLN A 617 18.83 40.83 17.48
CA GLN A 617 19.82 39.75 17.40
C GLN A 617 21.14 40.20 16.76
N ARG A 618 21.13 41.34 16.04
CA ARG A 618 22.33 41.94 15.42
C ARG A 618 23.17 42.78 16.39
N ARG A 619 22.65 43.07 17.58
CA ARG A 619 23.31 43.84 18.65
C ARG A 619 23.94 42.88 19.65
#